data_AF-A0AA46YST1-F1
#
_entry.id   AF-A0AA46YST1-F1
#
_cell.length_a   1.000
_cell.length_b   1.000
_cell.length_c   1.000
_cell.angle_alpha   90.00
_cell.angle_beta   90.00
_cell.angle_gamma   90.00
#
_symmetry.space_group_name_H-M   'P 1'
#
loop_
_entity.id
_entity.type
_entity.pdbx_description
1 polymer ?
#
loop_
_entity_poly.entity_id
_entity_poly.type
_entity_poly.pdbx_seq_one_letter_code
_entity_poly.pdbx_strand_id
1 'polypeptide(L)'
;MNSAPVAPATASLDDPFYYLTNFRYVVSWVNARHHDLLSATERDAIGHFETLPQASQALLVRMVMRKGELFRLDKLSYAEIGDTEQALVPLVALGWVDRAPQLTSRELFRLLRLSELRQALADEIANAGLARNSTKAALQAAVEEKPLQAPAPLQQWWPAATTQVVRLTVMAFCDRLRLMFFGNLRQDWAEFVLTELGLQRFEQVPLTAESRAFQSREEVTTYLTLHRLRERLDDGELPQTLSTQVLPASSNRWLASRRARLLLTMGREAERGGDSELALTLYADANNSDARIRRLRVLERLGRYSDAYKLTISALDAQPHEGEIQALMRLLPRLARKLGQKVERSDRAEQQAAQALTYVLHLPGPQPVERAVAEALATPTAPVYYVENSLLTGLFGLLFWPVIFKPLPGAFFHPFHSGPADLYREDFVPQRQADINACLAQLDDGRYKETILRTWHAKQGIASPFVHWGIVSEELLALALKCLPPAHLRACFMRLLDDLKHNRAGLPDLIQLMPDAPPREPRYKMIEVKGPGDRLQDNQRRWIDFFCRHSMPVEVCHVRWQPAPEPEEIKKEESKQKKSKQEDAE
;
A
#
# COMPACT_ATOMS: atom_id res chain seq x y z
N MET A 1 -36.38 -11.12 -1.95
CA MET A 1 -35.29 -10.15 -1.71
C MET A 1 -35.17 -9.32 -2.97
N ASN A 2 -35.72 -8.11 -2.96
CA ASN A 2 -35.70 -7.24 -4.14
C ASN A 2 -34.30 -6.66 -4.32
N SER A 3 -33.49 -7.32 -5.13
CA SER A 3 -32.30 -6.72 -5.72
C SER A 3 -32.78 -5.65 -6.70
N ALA A 4 -32.96 -4.41 -6.22
CA ALA A 4 -33.15 -3.29 -7.13
C ALA A 4 -31.95 -3.24 -8.09
N PRO A 5 -32.16 -2.98 -9.41
CA PRO A 5 -31.06 -2.78 -10.33
C PRO A 5 -30.22 -1.62 -9.80
N VAL A 6 -29.00 -1.93 -9.34
CA VAL A 6 -28.04 -0.94 -8.88
C VAL A 6 -27.66 -0.15 -10.12
N ALA A 7 -28.08 1.12 -10.19
CA ALA A 7 -27.58 2.04 -11.21
C ALA A 7 -26.04 1.92 -11.27
N PRO A 8 -25.42 1.96 -12.46
CA PRO A 8 -23.97 1.82 -12.56
C PRO A 8 -23.32 2.81 -11.60
N ALA A 9 -22.35 2.31 -10.82
CA ALA A 9 -21.68 3.13 -9.82
C ALA A 9 -20.90 4.30 -10.46
N THR A 10 -20.66 4.24 -11.77
CA THR A 10 -19.88 5.19 -12.55
C THR A 10 -20.75 5.90 -13.59
N ALA A 11 -20.47 7.18 -13.80
CA ALA A 11 -21.04 7.99 -14.87
C ALA A 11 -20.21 7.89 -16.16
N SER A 12 -20.89 7.91 -17.31
CA SER A 12 -20.25 7.96 -18.63
C SER A 12 -19.35 9.19 -18.76
N LEU A 13 -18.16 9.01 -19.33
CA LEU A 13 -17.21 10.11 -19.58
C LEU A 13 -17.61 11.01 -20.75
N ASP A 14 -18.61 10.62 -21.53
CA ASP A 14 -19.19 11.47 -22.57
C ASP A 14 -20.06 12.60 -21.96
N ASP A 15 -20.51 12.44 -20.69
CA ASP A 15 -21.13 13.51 -19.92
C ASP A 15 -20.05 14.48 -19.41
N PRO A 16 -20.06 15.77 -19.81
CA PRO A 16 -19.09 16.74 -19.30
C PRO A 16 -19.17 16.92 -17.77
N PHE A 17 -20.28 16.51 -17.13
CA PHE A 17 -20.48 16.54 -15.69
C PHE A 17 -20.29 15.18 -15.00
N TYR A 18 -19.64 14.20 -15.64
CA TYR A 18 -19.42 12.85 -15.07
C TYR A 18 -18.91 12.88 -13.62
N TYR A 19 -18.01 13.81 -13.30
CA TYR A 19 -17.42 13.97 -11.98
C TYR A 19 -18.43 14.47 -10.93
N LEU A 20 -19.37 15.33 -11.33
CA LEU A 20 -20.47 15.79 -10.49
C LEU A 20 -21.46 14.66 -10.26
N THR A 21 -21.79 13.88 -11.30
CA THR A 21 -22.66 12.71 -11.19
C THR A 21 -22.08 11.67 -10.22
N ASN A 22 -20.78 11.38 -10.31
CA ASN A 22 -20.08 10.50 -9.36
C ASN A 22 -20.11 11.05 -7.92
N PHE A 23 -19.89 12.36 -7.74
CA PHE A 23 -19.96 12.98 -6.41
C PHE A 23 -21.37 12.93 -5.83
N ARG A 24 -22.40 13.21 -6.64
CA ARG A 24 -23.82 13.06 -6.24
C ARG A 24 -24.15 11.62 -5.85
N TYR A 25 -23.62 10.63 -6.57
CA TYR A 25 -23.76 9.22 -6.20
C TYR A 25 -23.21 8.96 -4.79
N VAL A 26 -22.00 9.45 -4.48
CA VAL A 26 -21.39 9.32 -3.15
C VAL A 26 -22.25 9.98 -2.07
N VAL A 27 -22.69 11.23 -2.29
CA VAL A 27 -23.54 11.96 -1.34
C VAL A 27 -24.83 11.16 -1.07
N SER A 28 -25.50 10.70 -2.12
CA SER A 28 -26.72 9.89 -2.01
C SER A 28 -26.48 8.56 -1.29
N TRP A 29 -25.34 7.90 -1.54
CA TRP A 29 -24.97 6.65 -0.90
C TRP A 29 -24.76 6.82 0.60
N VAL A 30 -24.01 7.84 0.99
CA VAL A 30 -23.75 8.17 2.39
C VAL A 30 -25.05 8.57 3.09
N ASN A 31 -25.87 9.40 2.45
CA ASN A 31 -27.17 9.79 3.00
C ASN A 31 -28.09 8.59 3.19
N ALA A 32 -28.12 7.62 2.27
CA ALA A 32 -28.99 6.45 2.37
C ALA A 32 -28.53 5.43 3.44
N ARG A 33 -27.22 5.25 3.64
CA ARG A 33 -26.65 4.16 4.48
C ARG A 33 -26.09 4.60 5.83
N HIS A 34 -25.78 5.89 5.97
CA HIS A 34 -25.10 6.43 7.14
C HIS A 34 -25.76 7.70 7.69
N HIS A 35 -27.03 7.95 7.36
CA HIS A 35 -27.78 9.11 7.83
C HIS A 35 -27.71 9.29 9.36
N ASP A 36 -27.74 8.17 10.08
CA ASP A 36 -27.65 8.06 11.54
C ASP A 36 -26.28 8.50 12.09
N LEU A 37 -25.23 8.46 11.27
CA LEU A 37 -23.87 8.83 11.66
C LEU A 37 -23.56 10.32 11.39
N LEU A 38 -24.41 11.00 10.62
CA LEU A 38 -24.27 12.42 10.28
C LEU A 38 -24.80 13.32 11.40
N SER A 39 -24.15 14.47 11.61
CA SER A 39 -24.70 15.51 12.49
C SER A 39 -25.83 16.28 11.80
N ALA A 40 -26.57 17.09 12.55
CA ALA A 40 -27.56 18.00 11.96
C ALA A 40 -26.91 18.92 10.91
N THR A 41 -25.80 19.58 11.24
CA THR A 41 -25.05 20.45 10.32
C THR A 41 -24.59 19.75 9.05
N GLU A 42 -24.18 18.48 9.14
CA GLU A 42 -23.75 17.71 7.97
C GLU A 42 -24.94 17.30 7.09
N ARG A 43 -26.09 16.96 7.69
CA ARG A 43 -27.33 16.72 6.94
C ARG A 43 -27.83 17.99 6.25
N ASP A 44 -27.77 19.12 6.95
CA ASP A 44 -28.11 20.42 6.36
C ASP A 44 -27.16 20.76 5.21
N ALA A 45 -25.86 20.45 5.33
CA ALA A 45 -24.90 20.64 4.24
C ALA A 45 -25.22 19.78 3.02
N ILE A 46 -25.69 18.53 3.20
CA ILE A 46 -26.18 17.69 2.10
C ILE A 46 -27.40 18.35 1.43
N GLY A 47 -28.39 18.80 2.20
CA GLY A 47 -29.57 19.49 1.66
C GLY A 47 -29.24 20.78 0.91
N HIS A 48 -28.32 21.59 1.45
CA HIS A 48 -27.81 22.76 0.73
C HIS A 48 -27.10 22.37 -0.57
N PHE A 49 -26.31 21.30 -0.57
CA PHE A 49 -25.62 20.86 -1.79
C PHE A 49 -26.62 20.47 -2.89
N GLU A 50 -27.69 19.75 -2.54
CA GLU A 50 -28.73 19.31 -3.47
C GLU A 50 -29.51 20.48 -4.10
N THR A 51 -29.65 21.59 -3.36
CA THR A 51 -30.38 22.79 -3.82
C THR A 51 -29.53 23.80 -4.58
N LEU A 52 -28.19 23.66 -4.58
CA LEU A 52 -27.31 24.55 -5.33
C LEU A 52 -27.55 24.47 -6.84
N PRO A 53 -27.35 25.57 -7.59
CA PRO A 53 -27.30 25.51 -9.05
C PRO A 53 -26.24 24.50 -9.54
N GLN A 54 -26.52 23.81 -10.65
CA GLN A 54 -25.61 22.80 -11.19
C GLN A 54 -24.19 23.32 -11.43
N ALA A 55 -24.04 24.54 -11.95
CA ALA A 55 -22.74 25.17 -12.17
C ALA A 55 -21.96 25.35 -10.86
N SER A 56 -22.62 25.75 -9.77
CA SER A 56 -22.02 25.88 -8.44
C SER A 56 -21.64 24.52 -7.84
N GLN A 57 -22.50 23.51 -7.96
CA GLN A 57 -22.15 22.14 -7.54
C GLN A 57 -20.93 21.63 -8.33
N ALA A 58 -20.92 21.81 -9.64
CA ALA A 58 -19.83 21.40 -10.51
C ALA A 58 -18.52 22.10 -10.12
N LEU A 59 -18.54 23.42 -9.88
CA LEU A 59 -17.36 24.18 -9.47
C LEU A 59 -16.83 23.71 -8.12
N LEU A 60 -17.71 23.46 -7.15
CA LEU A 60 -17.34 22.90 -5.86
C LEU A 60 -16.61 21.55 -6.02
N VAL A 61 -17.19 20.62 -6.78
CA VAL A 61 -16.59 19.30 -6.97
C VAL A 61 -15.24 19.40 -7.71
N ARG A 62 -15.11 20.31 -8.70
CA ARG A 62 -13.81 20.57 -9.35
C ARG A 62 -12.74 21.02 -8.36
N MET A 63 -13.08 21.86 -7.38
CA MET A 63 -12.14 22.27 -6.34
C MET A 63 -11.82 21.12 -5.38
N VAL A 64 -12.84 20.38 -4.91
CA VAL A 64 -12.68 19.23 -3.99
C VAL A 64 -11.80 18.12 -4.57
N MET A 65 -11.86 17.88 -5.88
CA MET A 65 -11.06 16.85 -6.55
C MET A 65 -9.62 17.28 -6.85
N ARG A 66 -9.30 18.58 -6.73
CA ARG A 66 -7.95 19.09 -7.00
C ARG A 66 -7.12 19.11 -5.72
N LYS A 67 -5.80 19.03 -5.87
CA LYS A 67 -4.87 19.06 -4.75
C LYS A 67 -4.84 20.45 -4.09
N GLY A 68 -5.06 20.48 -2.78
CA GLY A 68 -5.00 21.68 -1.95
C GLY A 68 -6.33 22.42 -1.83
N GLU A 69 -6.39 23.42 -0.95
CA GLU A 69 -7.62 24.16 -0.65
C GLU A 69 -7.61 25.59 -1.22
N LEU A 70 -6.48 26.06 -1.73
CA LEU A 70 -6.32 27.41 -2.27
C LEU A 70 -6.24 27.38 -3.79
N PHE A 71 -7.10 28.15 -4.44
CA PHE A 71 -7.20 28.19 -5.90
C PHE A 71 -7.15 29.60 -6.42
N ARG A 72 -6.43 29.80 -7.51
CA ARG A 72 -6.53 31.03 -8.30
C ARG A 72 -7.77 30.96 -9.18
N LEU A 73 -8.55 32.02 -9.19
CA LEU A 73 -9.80 32.06 -9.94
C LEU A 73 -9.57 31.97 -11.45
N ASP A 74 -8.49 32.59 -11.95
CA ASP A 74 -8.06 32.47 -13.36
C ASP A 74 -7.64 31.06 -13.78
N LYS A 75 -7.54 30.11 -12.83
CA LYS A 75 -7.24 28.69 -13.07
C LYS A 75 -8.44 27.78 -12.84
N LEU A 76 -9.62 28.34 -12.60
CA LEU A 76 -10.89 27.63 -12.46
C LEU A 76 -11.80 27.93 -13.65
N SER A 77 -11.32 27.70 -14.88
CA SER A 77 -12.07 27.91 -16.12
C SER A 77 -12.47 26.56 -16.72
N TYR A 78 -13.77 26.33 -16.85
CA TYR A 78 -14.37 25.07 -17.32
C TYR A 78 -15.55 25.39 -18.23
N ALA A 79 -15.54 24.87 -19.46
CA ALA A 79 -16.53 25.24 -20.48
C ALA A 79 -17.96 24.84 -20.07
N GLU A 80 -18.09 23.69 -19.41
CA GLU A 80 -19.36 23.15 -18.90
C GLU A 80 -19.94 23.96 -17.74
N ILE A 81 -19.11 24.69 -16.98
CA ILE A 81 -19.55 25.50 -15.83
C ILE A 81 -19.94 26.92 -16.29
N GLY A 82 -19.30 27.44 -17.34
CA GLY A 82 -19.53 28.80 -17.82
C GLY A 82 -18.83 29.84 -16.94
N ASP A 83 -19.59 30.85 -16.48
CA ASP A 83 -19.06 31.95 -15.67
C ASP A 83 -18.73 31.50 -14.24
N THR A 84 -17.43 31.32 -13.97
CA THR A 84 -16.91 30.91 -12.67
C THR A 84 -17.26 31.88 -11.54
N GLU A 85 -17.31 33.19 -11.79
CA GLU A 85 -17.64 34.19 -10.77
C GLU A 85 -19.10 34.03 -10.33
N GLN A 86 -20.02 33.84 -11.28
CA GLN A 86 -21.42 33.57 -10.97
C GLN A 86 -21.61 32.23 -10.26
N ALA A 87 -20.92 31.18 -10.72
CA ALA A 87 -20.97 29.86 -10.09
C ALA A 87 -20.43 29.87 -8.65
N LEU A 88 -19.53 30.80 -8.31
CA LEU A 88 -18.94 30.94 -6.98
C LEU A 88 -19.87 31.61 -5.96
N VAL A 89 -20.75 32.52 -6.39
CA VAL A 89 -21.60 33.32 -5.48
C VAL A 89 -22.39 32.46 -4.48
N PRO A 90 -23.09 31.39 -4.88
CA PRO A 90 -23.82 30.54 -3.92
C PRO A 90 -22.90 29.81 -2.93
N LEU A 91 -21.69 29.43 -3.36
CA LEU A 91 -20.71 28.75 -2.50
C LEU A 91 -20.16 29.67 -1.42
N VAL A 92 -19.94 30.95 -1.75
CA VAL A 92 -19.51 31.98 -0.80
C VAL A 92 -20.64 32.31 0.17
N ALA A 93 -21.89 32.39 -0.30
CA ALA A 93 -23.05 32.64 0.57
C ALA A 93 -23.24 31.55 1.64
N LEU A 94 -22.92 30.29 1.31
CA LEU A 94 -22.92 29.17 2.25
C LEU A 94 -21.65 29.10 3.13
N GLY A 95 -20.67 29.97 2.89
CA GLY A 95 -19.37 29.94 3.57
C GLY A 95 -18.53 28.71 3.23
N TRP A 96 -18.82 28.01 2.13
CA TRP A 96 -18.05 26.83 1.66
C TRP A 96 -16.82 27.22 0.86
N VAL A 97 -16.78 28.47 0.39
CA VAL A 97 -15.63 29.11 -0.23
C VAL A 97 -15.43 30.48 0.39
N ASP A 98 -14.23 30.74 0.87
CA ASP A 98 -13.79 32.08 1.25
C ASP A 98 -13.20 32.79 0.03
N ARG A 99 -13.76 33.96 -0.32
CA ARG A 99 -13.38 34.74 -1.50
C ARG A 99 -12.15 35.62 -1.27
N ALA A 100 -11.76 35.86 -0.01
CA ALA A 100 -10.63 36.71 0.35
C ALA A 100 -9.84 36.10 1.52
N PRO A 101 -9.29 34.88 1.34
CA PRO A 101 -8.60 34.19 2.41
C PRO A 101 -7.33 34.93 2.85
N GLN A 102 -7.05 34.85 4.13
CA GLN A 102 -5.76 35.28 4.68
C GLN A 102 -4.67 34.33 4.17
N LEU A 103 -3.69 34.86 3.45
CA LEU A 103 -2.59 34.10 2.85
C LEU A 103 -1.30 34.32 3.62
N THR A 104 -0.68 33.23 4.02
CA THR A 104 0.69 33.22 4.52
C THR A 104 1.69 33.40 3.39
N SER A 105 2.91 33.83 3.73
CA SER A 105 4.03 33.88 2.80
C SER A 105 4.26 32.55 2.08
N ARG A 106 4.28 31.43 2.82
CA ARG A 106 4.44 30.09 2.25
C ARG A 106 3.35 29.74 1.24
N GLU A 107 2.09 30.13 1.49
CA GLU A 107 0.99 29.93 0.54
C GLU A 107 1.15 30.78 -0.72
N LEU A 108 1.61 32.03 -0.62
CA LEU A 108 1.94 32.86 -1.79
C LEU A 108 2.99 32.20 -2.68
N PHE A 109 4.06 31.67 -2.09
CA PHE A 109 5.09 30.95 -2.84
C PHE A 109 4.56 29.70 -3.55
N ARG A 110 3.51 29.07 -3.04
CA ARG A 110 2.85 27.93 -3.71
C ARG A 110 1.94 28.38 -4.85
N LEU A 111 1.27 29.52 -4.72
CA LEU A 111 0.25 30.00 -5.67
C LEU A 111 0.81 30.86 -6.81
N LEU A 112 1.86 31.63 -6.55
CA LEU A 112 2.38 32.63 -7.48
C LEU A 112 3.62 32.15 -8.24
N ARG A 113 3.73 32.61 -9.48
CA ARG A 113 4.93 32.48 -10.32
C ARG A 113 6.02 33.40 -9.79
N LEU A 114 7.28 33.12 -10.14
CA LEU A 114 8.41 33.93 -9.69
C LEU A 114 8.30 35.41 -10.11
N SER A 115 7.80 35.69 -11.32
CA SER A 115 7.58 37.05 -11.80
C SER A 115 6.51 37.81 -11.01
N GLU A 116 5.49 37.10 -10.53
CA GLU A 116 4.40 37.65 -9.72
C GLU A 116 4.88 37.86 -8.28
N LEU A 117 5.63 36.91 -7.70
CA LEU A 117 6.25 37.04 -6.38
C LEU A 117 7.16 38.27 -6.28
N ARG A 118 7.91 38.58 -7.35
CA ARG A 118 8.76 39.79 -7.40
C ARG A 118 7.98 41.09 -7.36
N GLN A 119 6.71 41.08 -7.76
CA GLN A 119 5.81 42.24 -7.69
C GLN A 119 5.08 42.27 -6.35
N ALA A 120 4.56 41.12 -5.92
CA ALA A 120 3.82 40.97 -4.67
C ALA A 120 4.67 41.18 -3.41
N LEU A 121 5.98 40.91 -3.49
CA LEU A 121 6.91 41.04 -2.37
C LEU A 121 8.00 42.08 -2.68
N ALA A 122 7.71 43.07 -3.52
CA ALA A 122 8.72 44.00 -4.03
C ALA A 122 9.40 44.78 -2.89
N ASP A 123 8.62 45.26 -1.93
CA ASP A 123 9.11 46.02 -0.79
C ASP A 123 9.95 45.14 0.14
N GLU A 124 9.55 43.88 0.35
CA GLU A 124 10.25 42.96 1.24
C GLU A 124 11.52 42.39 0.63
N ILE A 125 11.53 42.17 -0.69
CA ILE A 125 12.74 41.86 -1.45
C ILE A 125 13.75 43.00 -1.33
N ALA A 126 13.29 44.26 -1.47
CA ALA A 126 14.14 45.44 -1.32
C ALA A 126 14.69 45.57 0.11
N ASN A 127 13.82 45.40 1.12
CA ASN A 127 14.20 45.47 2.54
C ASN A 127 15.16 44.33 2.96
N ALA A 128 15.07 43.16 2.31
CA ALA A 128 15.98 42.05 2.53
C ALA A 128 17.32 42.20 1.79
N GLY A 129 17.50 43.24 0.97
CA GLY A 129 18.73 43.46 0.19
C GLY A 129 18.95 42.42 -0.92
N LEU A 130 17.90 41.73 -1.35
CA LEU A 130 17.99 40.67 -2.37
C LEU A 130 18.04 41.28 -3.77
N ALA A 131 18.87 40.70 -4.64
CA ALA A 131 18.93 41.11 -6.04
C ALA A 131 17.60 40.85 -6.76
N ARG A 132 17.18 41.76 -7.66
CA ARG A 132 15.94 41.59 -8.44
C ARG A 132 15.85 40.30 -9.25
N ASN A 133 16.99 39.68 -9.59
CA ASN A 133 17.08 38.41 -10.32
C ASN A 133 17.19 37.17 -9.41
N SER A 134 17.01 37.33 -8.10
CA SER A 134 17.06 36.23 -7.12
C SER A 134 16.14 35.07 -7.50
N THR A 135 16.61 33.85 -7.23
CA THR A 135 15.85 32.63 -7.51
C THR A 135 14.69 32.49 -6.53
N LYS A 136 13.67 31.70 -6.90
CA LYS A 136 12.52 31.45 -6.01
C LYS A 136 12.94 30.88 -4.66
N ALA A 137 13.95 30.01 -4.64
CA ALA A 137 14.48 29.41 -3.41
C ALA A 137 15.17 30.45 -2.52
N ALA A 138 15.99 31.34 -3.10
CA ALA A 138 16.65 32.41 -2.34
C ALA A 138 15.63 33.40 -1.74
N LEU A 139 14.60 33.74 -2.52
CA LEU A 139 13.49 34.57 -2.04
C LEU A 139 12.73 33.89 -0.90
N GLN A 140 12.47 32.59 -1.01
CA GLN A 140 11.74 31.85 0.02
C GLN A 140 12.55 31.76 1.32
N ALA A 141 13.86 31.44 1.22
CA ALA A 141 14.73 31.37 2.39
C ALA A 141 14.81 32.71 3.14
N ALA A 142 14.97 33.82 2.42
CA ALA A 142 15.01 35.15 3.04
C ALA A 142 13.69 35.53 3.74
N VAL A 143 12.56 35.11 3.19
CA VAL A 143 11.22 35.29 3.76
C VAL A 143 10.96 34.38 4.97
N GLU A 144 11.60 33.21 5.02
CA GLU A 144 11.51 32.29 6.16
C GLU A 144 12.40 32.75 7.35
N GLU A 145 13.55 33.36 7.08
CA GLU A 145 14.44 33.92 8.12
C GLU A 145 13.86 35.14 8.84
N LYS A 146 13.10 35.98 8.12
CA LYS A 146 12.38 37.12 8.67
C LYS A 146 10.91 37.00 8.27
N PRO A 147 10.04 36.44 9.13
CA PRO A 147 8.63 36.27 8.80
C PRO A 147 8.04 37.61 8.37
N LEU A 148 7.40 37.60 7.20
CA LEU A 148 6.72 38.74 6.60
C LEU A 148 5.56 39.23 7.48
N GLN A 149 4.87 40.29 7.02
CA GLN A 149 3.62 40.78 7.59
C GLN A 149 2.64 39.65 7.96
N ALA A 150 1.73 39.94 8.89
CA ALA A 150 0.65 39.03 9.25
C ALA A 150 -0.09 38.53 7.99
N PRO A 151 -0.63 37.30 7.99
CA PRO A 151 -1.39 36.77 6.86
C PRO A 151 -2.43 37.78 6.38
N ALA A 152 -2.49 37.98 5.06
CA ALA A 152 -3.32 39.00 4.43
C ALA A 152 -3.92 38.48 3.10
N PRO A 153 -5.04 39.05 2.60
CA PRO A 153 -5.58 38.69 1.30
C PRO A 153 -4.62 39.04 0.15
N LEU A 154 -4.77 38.38 -1.00
CA LEU A 154 -3.86 38.59 -2.15
C LEU A 154 -3.77 40.06 -2.57
N GLN A 155 -4.88 40.79 -2.59
CA GLN A 155 -4.91 42.21 -2.98
C GLN A 155 -4.13 43.11 -2.03
N GLN A 156 -3.91 42.70 -0.79
CA GLN A 156 -3.09 43.45 0.16
C GLN A 156 -1.60 43.18 -0.06
N TRP A 157 -1.24 41.93 -0.35
CA TRP A 157 0.13 41.57 -0.78
C TRP A 157 0.47 42.18 -2.15
N TRP A 158 -0.45 42.11 -3.09
CA TRP A 158 -0.25 42.55 -4.46
C TRP A 158 -1.47 43.34 -4.96
N PRO A 159 -1.54 44.66 -4.68
CA PRO A 159 -2.67 45.50 -5.09
C PRO A 159 -2.95 45.50 -6.60
N ALA A 160 -1.91 45.28 -7.42
CA ALA A 160 -2.01 45.19 -8.87
C ALA A 160 -2.35 43.78 -9.40
N ALA A 161 -2.67 42.82 -8.52
CA ALA A 161 -3.03 41.46 -8.94
C ALA A 161 -4.28 41.48 -9.83
N THR A 162 -4.19 40.84 -10.99
CA THR A 162 -5.31 40.71 -11.95
C THR A 162 -6.19 39.49 -11.69
N THR A 163 -5.89 38.72 -10.64
CA THR A 163 -6.62 37.51 -10.26
C THR A 163 -7.02 37.57 -8.79
N GLN A 164 -7.98 36.73 -8.42
CA GLN A 164 -8.38 36.49 -7.04
C GLN A 164 -7.95 35.09 -6.60
N VAL A 165 -7.74 34.92 -5.31
CA VAL A 165 -7.51 33.62 -4.68
C VAL A 165 -8.70 33.30 -3.80
N VAL A 166 -9.20 32.08 -3.90
CA VAL A 166 -10.30 31.57 -3.09
C VAL A 166 -9.82 30.39 -2.26
N ARG A 167 -10.39 30.19 -1.06
CA ARG A 167 -10.10 29.04 -0.19
C ARG A 167 -11.34 28.18 -0.04
N LEU A 168 -11.21 26.89 -0.33
CA LEU A 168 -12.22 25.88 -0.02
C LEU A 168 -12.24 25.64 1.49
N THR A 169 -13.38 25.84 2.14
CA THR A 169 -13.52 25.72 3.61
C THR A 169 -14.32 24.49 4.02
N VAL A 170 -14.98 23.83 3.06
CA VAL A 170 -15.85 22.65 3.30
C VAL A 170 -15.12 21.31 3.16
N MET A 171 -13.79 21.32 2.97
CA MET A 171 -13.01 20.10 2.66
C MET A 171 -13.12 19.03 3.75
N ALA A 172 -13.17 19.40 5.02
CA ALA A 172 -13.34 18.45 6.14
C ALA A 172 -14.66 17.66 6.06
N PHE A 173 -15.74 18.29 5.57
CA PHE A 173 -17.01 17.61 5.32
C PHE A 173 -16.90 16.67 4.12
N CYS A 174 -16.27 17.12 3.02
CA CYS A 174 -16.04 16.28 1.84
C CYS A 174 -15.18 15.05 2.15
N ASP A 175 -14.12 15.20 2.96
CA ASP A 175 -13.29 14.07 3.40
C ASP A 175 -14.04 13.13 4.33
N ARG A 176 -14.95 13.64 5.17
CA ARG A 176 -15.85 12.78 5.95
C ARG A 176 -16.75 11.95 5.04
N LEU A 177 -17.37 12.54 4.02
CA LEU A 177 -18.18 11.80 3.04
C LEU A 177 -17.34 10.74 2.31
N ARG A 178 -16.13 11.12 1.85
CA ARG A 178 -15.18 10.23 1.19
C ARG A 178 -14.81 9.03 2.07
N LEU A 179 -14.50 9.31 3.33
CA LEU A 179 -14.20 8.28 4.33
C LEU A 179 -15.39 7.36 4.54
N MET A 180 -16.59 7.90 4.72
CA MET A 180 -17.79 7.10 4.99
C MET A 180 -18.15 6.21 3.80
N PHE A 181 -17.91 6.68 2.58
CA PHE A 181 -18.11 5.90 1.37
C PHE A 181 -17.05 4.80 1.19
N PHE A 182 -15.76 5.15 1.16
CA PHE A 182 -14.67 4.19 0.89
C PHE A 182 -14.20 3.39 2.11
N GLY A 183 -14.66 3.73 3.32
CA GLY A 183 -14.12 3.20 4.58
C GLY A 183 -12.64 3.54 4.81
N ASN A 184 -12.04 4.41 3.99
CA ASN A 184 -10.65 4.83 4.06
C ASN A 184 -10.44 6.17 3.33
N LEU A 185 -9.26 6.79 3.51
CA LEU A 185 -8.88 8.05 2.85
C LEU A 185 -7.73 7.88 1.83
N ARG A 186 -7.35 6.65 1.51
CA ARG A 186 -6.35 6.38 0.47
C ARG A 186 -6.98 6.32 -0.92
N GLN A 187 -8.25 5.90 -1.00
CA GLN A 187 -9.05 5.95 -2.21
C GLN A 187 -9.63 7.35 -2.38
N ASP A 188 -9.76 7.76 -3.62
CA ASP A 188 -10.28 9.06 -4.01
C ASP A 188 -11.31 8.93 -5.14
N TRP A 189 -11.75 10.08 -5.62
CA TRP A 189 -12.77 10.19 -6.65
C TRP A 189 -12.31 9.63 -8.02
N ALA A 190 -11.01 9.39 -8.23
CA ALA A 190 -10.50 8.85 -9.49
C ALA A 190 -10.87 7.38 -9.69
N GLU A 191 -11.18 6.63 -8.63
CA GLU A 191 -11.65 5.24 -8.71
C GLU A 191 -12.85 5.08 -9.65
N PHE A 192 -13.77 6.06 -9.65
CA PHE A 192 -14.92 6.08 -10.55
C PHE A 192 -14.50 6.20 -12.01
N VAL A 193 -13.54 7.08 -12.30
CA VAL A 193 -13.04 7.34 -13.66
C VAL A 193 -12.21 6.17 -14.18
N LEU A 194 -11.34 5.62 -13.34
CA LEU A 194 -10.53 4.45 -13.69
C LEU A 194 -11.38 3.21 -13.96
N THR A 195 -12.50 3.08 -13.22
CA THR A 195 -13.48 2.01 -13.44
C THR A 195 -14.24 2.21 -14.75
N GLU A 196 -14.71 3.43 -15.03
CA GLU A 196 -15.42 3.74 -16.28
C GLU A 196 -14.53 3.57 -17.52
N LEU A 197 -13.24 3.92 -17.43
CA LEU A 197 -12.26 3.66 -18.48
C LEU A 197 -11.94 2.17 -18.68
N GLY A 198 -12.45 1.29 -17.81
CA GLY A 198 -12.13 -0.15 -17.81
C GLY A 198 -10.69 -0.47 -17.36
N LEU A 199 -9.93 0.51 -16.87
CA LEU A 199 -8.57 0.33 -16.35
C LEU A 199 -8.56 -0.39 -15.00
N GLN A 200 -9.65 -0.26 -14.24
CA GLN A 200 -9.91 -1.03 -13.04
C GLN A 200 -11.27 -1.71 -13.14
N ARG A 201 -11.32 -2.99 -12.73
CA ARG A 201 -12.57 -3.75 -12.66
C ARG A 201 -12.64 -4.40 -11.29
N PHE A 202 -13.81 -4.37 -10.66
CA PHE A 202 -14.02 -4.92 -9.32
C PHE A 202 -15.04 -6.06 -9.37
N GLU A 203 -14.93 -7.00 -8.42
CA GLU A 203 -15.90 -8.09 -8.28
C GLU A 203 -17.25 -7.53 -7.83
N GLN A 204 -18.33 -8.04 -8.43
CA GLN A 204 -19.68 -7.62 -8.09
C GLN A 204 -20.16 -8.41 -6.88
N VAL A 205 -19.91 -7.85 -5.70
CA VAL A 205 -20.38 -8.43 -4.43
C VAL A 205 -21.73 -7.82 -4.05
N PRO A 206 -22.75 -8.62 -3.71
CA PRO A 206 -24.03 -8.10 -3.23
C PRO A 206 -23.85 -7.24 -1.97
N LEU A 207 -24.35 -5.99 -2.02
CA LEU A 207 -24.31 -5.05 -0.90
C LEU A 207 -25.70 -4.90 -0.29
N THR A 208 -25.78 -5.05 1.04
CA THR A 208 -27.02 -4.88 1.80
C THR A 208 -27.05 -3.52 2.50
N ALA A 209 -28.14 -3.19 3.20
CA ALA A 209 -28.19 -1.99 4.04
C ALA A 209 -27.22 -2.07 5.23
N GLU A 210 -26.87 -3.28 5.68
CA GLU A 210 -25.92 -3.52 6.78
C GLU A 210 -24.45 -3.48 6.33
N SER A 211 -24.22 -3.44 5.02
CA SER A 211 -22.91 -3.33 4.38
C SER A 211 -22.36 -1.90 4.55
N ARG A 212 -21.88 -1.58 5.76
CA ARG A 212 -21.29 -0.29 6.11
C ARG A 212 -19.94 -0.41 6.82
N ALA A 213 -19.02 0.52 6.53
CA ALA A 213 -17.67 0.54 7.10
C ALA A 213 -17.63 0.94 8.58
N PHE A 214 -18.56 1.80 8.99
CA PHE A 214 -18.64 2.39 10.32
C PHE A 214 -20.02 2.15 10.93
N GLN A 215 -20.05 1.89 12.23
CA GLN A 215 -21.26 1.62 12.99
C GLN A 215 -21.67 2.79 13.87
N SER A 216 -20.76 3.73 14.15
CA SER A 216 -21.06 4.93 14.93
C SER A 216 -20.34 6.17 14.40
N ARG A 217 -20.87 7.35 14.72
CA ARG A 217 -20.25 8.64 14.40
C ARG A 217 -18.86 8.77 15.05
N GLU A 218 -18.71 8.25 16.25
CA GLU A 218 -17.46 8.31 17.02
C GLU A 218 -16.34 7.54 16.32
N GLU A 219 -16.65 6.42 15.65
CA GLU A 219 -15.67 5.67 14.86
C GLU A 219 -15.13 6.49 13.69
N VAL A 220 -16.01 7.20 12.96
CA VAL A 220 -15.63 8.10 11.87
C VAL A 220 -14.74 9.22 12.39
N THR A 221 -15.14 9.85 13.50
CA THR A 221 -14.36 10.92 14.14
C THR A 221 -12.99 10.41 14.61
N THR A 222 -12.94 9.24 15.24
CA THR A 222 -11.68 8.61 15.68
C THR A 222 -10.74 8.37 14.51
N TYR A 223 -11.26 7.84 13.40
CA TYR A 223 -10.45 7.63 12.19
C TYR A 223 -9.85 8.94 11.68
N LEU A 224 -10.67 9.99 11.56
CA LEU A 224 -10.24 11.31 11.08
C LEU A 224 -9.19 11.94 11.99
N THR A 225 -9.37 11.85 13.31
CA THR A 225 -8.38 12.32 14.29
C THR A 225 -7.05 11.60 14.14
N LEU A 226 -7.07 10.25 14.08
CA LEU A 226 -5.85 9.46 13.87
C LEU A 226 -5.18 9.77 12.52
N HIS A 227 -5.97 10.05 11.48
CA HIS A 227 -5.43 10.45 10.18
C HIS A 227 -4.74 11.81 10.25
N ARG A 228 -5.38 12.81 10.87
CA ARG A 228 -4.81 14.16 11.00
C ARG A 228 -3.53 14.17 11.84
N LEU A 229 -3.48 13.38 12.91
CA LEU A 229 -2.26 13.19 13.70
C LEU A 229 -1.14 12.55 12.87
N ARG A 230 -1.50 11.64 11.95
CA ARG A 230 -0.54 11.04 11.03
C ARG A 230 0.02 12.07 10.04
N GLU A 231 -0.83 12.88 9.42
CA GLU A 231 -0.40 13.92 8.48
C GLU A 231 0.52 14.93 9.16
N ARG A 232 0.16 15.40 10.36
CA ARG A 232 1.00 16.31 11.15
C ARG A 232 2.36 15.72 11.50
N LEU A 233 2.41 14.41 11.81
CA LEU A 233 3.68 13.70 12.02
C LEU A 233 4.52 13.66 10.74
N ASP A 234 3.91 13.32 9.61
CA ASP A 234 4.59 13.26 8.31
C ASP A 234 5.06 14.67 7.85
N ASP A 235 4.37 15.74 8.27
CA ASP A 235 4.75 17.15 8.08
C ASP A 235 5.85 17.63 9.04
N GLY A 236 6.33 16.75 9.94
CA GLY A 236 7.48 17.00 10.81
C GLY A 236 7.15 17.49 12.23
N GLU A 237 5.88 17.48 12.65
CA GLU A 237 5.53 17.82 14.04
C GLU A 237 6.04 16.75 15.01
N LEU A 238 6.57 17.19 16.15
CA LEU A 238 7.28 16.34 17.10
C LEU A 238 6.37 15.29 17.79
N PRO A 239 6.83 14.04 17.94
CA PRO A 239 6.07 12.99 18.62
C PRO A 239 5.63 13.34 20.05
N GLN A 240 6.42 14.13 20.79
CA GLN A 240 6.11 14.58 22.14
C GLN A 240 4.77 15.32 22.17
N THR A 241 4.59 16.29 21.26
CA THR A 241 3.38 17.11 21.15
C THR A 241 2.18 16.28 20.68
N LEU A 242 2.39 15.41 19.70
CA LEU A 242 1.31 14.64 19.10
C LEU A 242 0.81 13.50 20.00
N SER A 243 1.69 12.89 20.79
CA SER A 243 1.36 11.74 21.65
C SER A 243 0.27 12.05 22.67
N THR A 244 0.23 13.29 23.19
CA THR A 244 -0.79 13.74 24.17
C THR A 244 -2.18 13.88 23.56
N GLN A 245 -2.29 13.94 22.23
CA GLN A 245 -3.54 14.08 21.49
C GLN A 245 -4.06 12.75 20.95
N VAL A 246 -3.31 11.65 21.13
CA VAL A 246 -3.73 10.33 20.66
C VAL A 246 -4.88 9.82 21.53
N LEU A 247 -6.01 9.54 20.88
CA LEU A 247 -7.20 8.98 21.53
C LEU A 247 -6.91 7.62 22.19
N PRO A 248 -7.66 7.23 23.24
CA PRO A 248 -7.59 5.89 23.82
C PRO A 248 -7.88 4.78 22.80
N ALA A 249 -7.56 3.54 23.17
CA ALA A 249 -7.87 2.39 22.32
C ALA A 249 -9.40 2.23 22.16
N SER A 250 -9.84 2.05 20.92
CA SER A 250 -11.24 1.75 20.59
C SER A 250 -11.51 0.24 20.73
N SER A 251 -12.75 -0.13 21.08
CA SER A 251 -13.23 -1.51 20.97
C SER A 251 -13.29 -2.01 19.53
N ASN A 252 -13.38 -1.10 18.55
CA ASN A 252 -13.30 -1.43 17.14
C ASN A 252 -11.85 -1.85 16.79
N ARG A 253 -11.67 -3.15 16.50
CA ARG A 253 -10.34 -3.74 16.22
C ARG A 253 -9.60 -3.07 15.07
N TRP A 254 -10.31 -2.60 14.05
CA TRP A 254 -9.68 -1.92 12.91
C TRP A 254 -9.13 -0.54 13.30
N LEU A 255 -9.88 0.23 14.09
CA LEU A 255 -9.39 1.51 14.63
C LEU A 255 -8.25 1.31 15.64
N ALA A 256 -8.33 0.27 16.47
CA ALA A 256 -7.24 -0.11 17.38
C ALA A 256 -5.95 -0.43 16.60
N SER A 257 -6.05 -1.19 15.50
CA SER A 257 -4.91 -1.47 14.61
C SER A 257 -4.36 -0.20 13.96
N ARG A 258 -5.22 0.72 13.52
CA ARG A 258 -4.82 2.02 12.97
C ARG A 258 -4.07 2.88 14.00
N ARG A 259 -4.58 2.95 15.23
CA ARG A 259 -3.93 3.63 16.36
C ARG A 259 -2.56 3.02 16.65
N ALA A 260 -2.48 1.70 16.73
CA ALA A 260 -1.22 0.99 16.98
C ALA A 260 -0.15 1.25 15.91
N ARG A 261 -0.55 1.37 14.63
CA ARG A 261 0.35 1.77 13.54
C ARG A 261 0.84 3.21 13.64
N LEU A 262 -0.02 4.13 14.06
CA LEU A 262 0.36 5.52 14.31
C LEU A 262 1.39 5.59 15.44
N LEU A 263 1.12 4.95 16.57
CA LEU A 263 2.02 4.88 17.72
C LEU A 263 3.37 4.23 17.38
N LEU A 264 3.37 3.14 16.60
CA LEU A 264 4.60 2.54 16.09
C LEU A 264 5.42 3.53 15.24
N THR A 265 4.76 4.34 14.42
CA THR A 265 5.44 5.36 13.60
C THR A 265 5.98 6.48 14.48
N MET A 266 5.17 7.03 15.38
CA MET A 266 5.59 8.04 16.35
C MET A 266 6.76 7.56 17.21
N GLY A 267 6.74 6.31 17.67
CA GLY A 267 7.83 5.72 18.45
C GLY A 267 9.13 5.58 17.66
N ARG A 268 9.04 5.31 16.34
CA ARG A 268 10.22 5.31 15.45
C ARG A 268 10.79 6.72 15.29
N GLU A 269 9.95 7.73 15.12
CA GLU A 269 10.43 9.12 15.05
C GLU A 269 11.04 9.58 16.38
N ALA A 270 10.41 9.24 17.52
CA ALA A 270 10.95 9.53 18.84
C ALA A 270 12.33 8.86 19.04
N GLU A 271 12.48 7.60 18.64
CA GLU A 271 13.76 6.88 18.70
C GLU A 271 14.83 7.53 17.81
N ARG A 272 14.47 7.98 16.60
CA ARG A 272 15.40 8.71 15.71
C ARG A 272 15.79 10.08 16.28
N GLY A 273 14.85 10.74 16.96
CA GLY A 273 15.08 12.00 17.67
C GLY A 273 15.84 11.85 19.00
N GLY A 274 16.19 10.62 19.41
CA GLY A 274 16.94 10.33 20.63
C GLY A 274 16.08 10.17 21.89
N ASP A 275 14.77 10.40 21.82
CA ASP A 275 13.84 10.27 22.96
C ASP A 275 13.43 8.80 23.17
N SER A 276 14.34 8.05 23.80
CA SER A 276 14.18 6.62 24.00
C SER A 276 13.07 6.26 25.01
N GLU A 277 12.78 7.11 25.99
CA GLU A 277 11.71 6.86 26.98
C GLU A 277 10.32 7.07 26.37
N LEU A 278 10.15 8.12 25.56
CA LEU A 278 8.91 8.28 24.80
C LEU A 278 8.71 7.11 23.83
N ALA A 279 9.76 6.70 23.12
CA ALA A 279 9.69 5.55 22.23
C ALA A 279 9.25 4.27 22.97
N LEU A 280 9.78 4.00 24.17
CA LEU A 280 9.35 2.86 25.00
C LEU A 280 7.86 2.92 25.36
N THR A 281 7.37 4.10 25.75
CA THR A 281 5.95 4.32 26.09
C THR A 281 5.06 4.08 24.86
N LEU A 282 5.39 4.72 23.74
CA LEU A 282 4.61 4.59 22.49
C LEU A 282 4.59 3.15 21.96
N TYR A 283 5.72 2.44 22.02
CA TYR A 283 5.75 1.04 21.62
C TYR A 283 4.99 0.12 22.59
N ALA A 284 4.99 0.42 23.89
CA ALA A 284 4.18 -0.30 24.87
C ALA A 284 2.68 -0.12 24.58
N ASP A 285 2.26 1.12 24.30
CA ASP A 285 0.86 1.46 24.01
C ASP A 285 0.37 0.93 22.65
N ALA A 286 1.27 0.81 21.67
CA ALA A 286 0.96 0.23 20.38
C ALA A 286 0.70 -1.28 20.49
N ASN A 287 1.52 -1.98 21.29
CA ASN A 287 1.41 -3.39 21.65
C ASN A 287 1.24 -4.42 20.52
N ASN A 288 1.41 -4.03 19.25
CA ASN A 288 1.49 -4.97 18.13
C ASN A 288 2.89 -5.61 18.06
N SER A 289 2.99 -6.74 17.36
CA SER A 289 4.24 -7.50 17.18
C SER A 289 5.45 -6.61 16.83
N ASP A 290 5.34 -5.79 15.77
CA ASP A 290 6.41 -4.90 15.35
C ASP A 290 6.83 -3.92 16.46
N ALA A 291 5.86 -3.32 17.16
CA ALA A 291 6.12 -2.42 18.27
C ALA A 291 6.78 -3.13 19.45
N ARG A 292 6.36 -4.36 19.76
CA ARG A 292 6.96 -5.18 20.82
C ARG A 292 8.43 -5.48 20.52
N ILE A 293 8.74 -5.89 19.28
CA ILE A 293 10.12 -6.13 18.85
C ILE A 293 10.96 -4.85 18.90
N ARG A 294 10.41 -3.70 18.48
CA ARG A 294 11.11 -2.41 18.62
C ARG A 294 11.35 -2.04 20.08
N ARG A 295 10.34 -2.19 20.95
CA ARG A 295 10.45 -1.95 22.39
C ARG A 295 11.57 -2.78 23.01
N LEU A 296 11.63 -4.08 22.70
CA LEU A 296 12.69 -4.98 23.18
C LEU A 296 14.08 -4.51 22.75
N ARG A 297 14.24 -4.05 21.51
CA ARG A 297 15.52 -3.51 21.01
C ARG A 297 15.92 -2.20 21.71
N VAL A 298 14.97 -1.33 22.02
CA VAL A 298 15.23 -0.10 22.78
C VAL A 298 15.62 -0.43 24.22
N LEU A 299 14.89 -1.33 24.90
CA LEU A 299 15.25 -1.80 26.25
C LEU A 299 16.67 -2.39 26.29
N GLU A 300 17.02 -3.23 25.31
CA GLU A 300 18.36 -3.80 25.19
C GLU A 300 19.43 -2.71 25.00
N ARG A 301 19.19 -1.71 24.15
CA ARG A 301 20.11 -0.60 23.91
C ARG A 301 20.34 0.27 25.16
N LEU A 302 19.29 0.46 25.97
CA LEU A 302 19.35 1.18 27.24
C LEU A 302 19.94 0.35 28.40
N GLY A 303 20.33 -0.91 28.16
CA GLY A 303 20.85 -1.79 29.20
C GLY A 303 19.79 -2.31 30.18
N ARG A 304 18.49 -2.13 29.89
CA ARG A 304 17.36 -2.62 30.69
C ARG A 304 17.09 -4.11 30.40
N TYR A 305 18.11 -4.94 30.57
CA TYR A 305 18.09 -6.36 30.15
C TYR A 305 17.04 -7.19 30.89
N SER A 306 16.82 -6.92 32.17
CA SER A 306 15.83 -7.63 33.00
C SER A 306 14.41 -7.43 32.45
N ASP A 307 14.06 -6.18 32.11
CA ASP A 307 12.75 -5.85 31.55
C ASP A 307 12.57 -6.45 30.15
N ALA A 308 13.61 -6.36 29.31
CA ALA A 308 13.61 -6.97 27.98
C ALA A 308 13.42 -8.49 28.05
N TYR A 309 14.10 -9.16 28.99
CA TYR A 309 14.03 -10.60 29.17
C TYR A 309 12.62 -11.04 29.61
N LYS A 310 12.05 -10.39 30.63
CA LYS A 310 10.68 -10.65 31.09
C LYS A 310 9.64 -10.45 29.98
N LEU A 311 9.76 -9.35 29.23
CA LEU A 311 8.87 -9.07 28.10
C LEU A 311 9.03 -10.10 26.98
N THR A 312 10.25 -10.60 26.73
CA THR A 312 10.50 -11.64 25.71
C THR A 312 9.82 -12.96 26.09
N ILE A 313 9.92 -13.40 27.34
CA ILE A 313 9.23 -14.61 27.83
C ILE A 313 7.72 -14.44 27.72
N SER A 314 7.18 -13.35 28.27
CA SER A 314 5.74 -13.08 28.22
C SER A 314 5.20 -13.02 26.80
N ALA A 315 6.00 -12.53 25.84
CA ALA A 315 5.62 -12.51 24.43
C ALA A 315 5.60 -13.90 23.80
N LEU A 316 6.54 -14.79 24.16
CA LEU A 316 6.57 -16.18 23.68
C LEU A 316 5.37 -16.98 24.22
N ASP A 317 4.97 -16.74 25.47
CA ASP A 317 3.82 -17.40 26.10
C ASP A 317 2.48 -16.98 25.47
N ALA A 318 2.43 -15.80 24.83
CA ALA A 318 1.23 -15.25 24.19
C ALA A 318 0.94 -15.81 22.78
N GLN A 319 1.56 -16.94 22.40
CA GLN A 319 1.40 -17.60 21.09
C GLN A 319 1.56 -16.65 19.89
N PRO A 320 2.70 -15.97 19.76
CA PRO A 320 2.89 -14.97 18.72
C PRO A 320 3.04 -15.62 17.34
N HIS A 321 2.83 -14.84 16.28
CA HIS A 321 2.99 -15.34 14.91
C HIS A 321 4.46 -15.68 14.59
N GLU A 322 4.69 -16.49 13.55
CA GLU A 322 6.01 -17.07 13.24
C GLU A 322 7.14 -16.02 13.10
N GLY A 323 6.82 -14.85 12.53
CA GLY A 323 7.78 -13.76 12.38
C GLY A 323 8.22 -13.16 13.72
N GLU A 324 7.30 -13.03 14.67
CA GLU A 324 7.60 -12.55 16.02
C GLU A 324 8.37 -13.62 16.80
N ILE A 325 7.96 -14.90 16.72
CA ILE A 325 8.72 -16.03 17.31
C ILE A 325 10.18 -15.98 16.88
N GLN A 326 10.44 -15.86 15.57
CA GLN A 326 11.80 -15.82 15.04
C GLN A 326 12.62 -14.65 15.62
N ALA A 327 12.01 -13.47 15.77
CA ALA A 327 12.67 -12.31 16.36
C ALA A 327 12.93 -12.49 17.86
N LEU A 328 11.96 -13.01 18.61
CA LEU A 328 12.08 -13.29 20.05
C LEU A 328 13.14 -14.35 20.34
N MET A 329 13.19 -15.44 19.56
CA MET A 329 14.18 -16.50 19.71
C MET A 329 15.62 -16.04 19.42
N ARG A 330 15.81 -14.99 18.61
CA ARG A 330 17.14 -14.36 18.41
C ARG A 330 17.54 -13.46 19.58
N LEU A 331 16.57 -12.82 20.24
CA LEU A 331 16.80 -11.92 21.37
C LEU A 331 17.06 -12.69 22.67
N LEU A 332 16.29 -13.75 22.92
CA LEU A 332 16.30 -14.47 24.20
C LEU A 332 17.71 -14.95 24.62
N PRO A 333 18.52 -15.62 23.77
CA PRO A 333 19.88 -16.06 24.15
C PRO A 333 20.85 -14.90 24.40
N ARG A 334 20.63 -13.74 23.76
CA ARG A 334 21.46 -12.55 23.96
C ARG A 334 21.16 -11.92 25.32
N LEU A 335 19.88 -11.78 25.64
CA LEU A 335 19.41 -11.22 26.90
C LEU A 335 19.77 -12.12 28.10
N ALA A 336 19.57 -13.43 27.98
CA ALA A 336 19.96 -14.41 29.01
C ALA A 336 21.45 -14.32 29.35
N ARG A 337 22.33 -14.21 28.33
CA ARG A 337 23.78 -14.02 28.54
C ARG A 337 24.10 -12.73 29.28
N LYS A 338 23.42 -11.62 28.95
CA LYS A 338 23.59 -10.33 29.64
C LYS A 338 23.15 -10.38 31.11
N LEU A 339 22.26 -11.30 31.47
CA LEU A 339 21.78 -11.53 32.83
C LEU A 339 22.54 -12.64 33.58
N GLY A 340 23.57 -13.25 32.97
CA GLY A 340 24.31 -14.36 33.58
C GLY A 340 23.49 -15.65 33.74
N GLN A 341 22.39 -15.79 33.01
CA GLN A 341 21.53 -16.98 33.06
C GLN A 341 22.05 -18.07 32.12
N LYS A 342 21.79 -19.34 32.47
CA LYS A 342 22.08 -20.47 31.59
C LYS A 342 21.22 -20.36 30.32
N VAL A 343 21.88 -20.34 29.18
CA VAL A 343 21.21 -20.43 27.87
C VAL A 343 21.10 -21.90 27.52
N GLU A 344 19.89 -22.45 27.60
CA GLU A 344 19.62 -23.70 26.90
C GLU A 344 19.67 -23.39 25.40
N ARG A 345 20.58 -24.07 24.69
CA ARG A 345 20.58 -24.03 23.23
C ARG A 345 19.30 -24.75 22.77
N SER A 346 18.35 -23.99 22.24
CA SER A 346 17.26 -24.57 21.48
C SER A 346 17.77 -25.00 20.11
N ASP A 347 18.39 -26.18 20.04
CA ASP A 347 18.82 -26.80 18.78
C ASP A 347 17.65 -27.02 17.80
N ARG A 348 16.40 -26.97 18.29
CA ARG A 348 15.18 -27.14 17.47
C ARG A 348 14.87 -26.00 16.49
N ALA A 349 15.49 -24.83 16.63
CA ALA A 349 15.19 -23.67 15.78
C ALA A 349 16.28 -23.32 14.74
N GLU A 350 17.38 -24.08 14.72
CA GLU A 350 18.40 -23.97 13.67
C GLU A 350 17.96 -24.75 12.42
N GLN A 351 17.01 -24.12 11.71
CA GLN A 351 16.81 -24.04 10.26
C GLN A 351 17.11 -25.30 9.41
N GLN A 352 16.06 -26.05 9.05
CA GLN A 352 16.09 -26.92 7.87
C GLN A 352 16.26 -26.12 6.57
N ALA A 353 16.10 -24.79 6.57
CA ALA A 353 16.49 -23.96 5.43
C ALA A 353 17.96 -24.16 5.02
N ALA A 354 18.87 -24.54 5.93
CA ALA A 354 20.25 -24.90 5.59
C ALA A 354 20.36 -26.20 4.77
N GLN A 355 19.28 -26.99 4.69
CA GLN A 355 19.18 -28.22 3.90
C GLN A 355 18.76 -27.96 2.45
N ALA A 356 18.29 -26.75 2.12
CA ALA A 356 17.99 -26.39 0.74
C ALA A 356 19.28 -26.42 -0.09
N LEU A 357 19.24 -27.08 -1.25
CA LEU A 357 20.41 -27.16 -2.13
C LEU A 357 20.83 -25.75 -2.52
N THR A 358 22.11 -25.45 -2.31
CA THR A 358 22.69 -24.13 -2.62
C THR A 358 23.81 -24.30 -3.65
N TYR A 359 23.78 -23.53 -4.72
CA TYR A 359 24.80 -23.57 -5.77
C TYR A 359 25.14 -22.17 -6.28
N VAL A 360 26.23 -22.08 -7.05
CA VAL A 360 26.72 -20.83 -7.63
C VAL A 360 26.66 -20.90 -9.16
N LEU A 361 25.99 -19.94 -9.79
CA LEU A 361 26.05 -19.72 -11.23
C LEU A 361 26.99 -18.57 -11.56
N HIS A 362 27.85 -18.81 -12.55
CA HIS A 362 28.70 -17.78 -13.14
C HIS A 362 28.03 -17.29 -14.42
N LEU A 363 27.58 -16.04 -14.43
CA LEU A 363 26.83 -15.45 -15.54
C LEU A 363 27.54 -14.20 -16.07
N PRO A 364 27.41 -13.88 -17.37
CA PRO A 364 27.83 -12.58 -17.88
C PRO A 364 27.00 -11.47 -17.21
N GLY A 365 27.61 -10.33 -16.91
CA GLY A 365 26.93 -9.23 -16.25
C GLY A 365 27.66 -7.89 -16.31
N PRO A 366 27.11 -6.83 -15.70
CA PRO A 366 25.90 -6.82 -14.87
C PRO A 366 24.59 -6.74 -15.68
N GLN A 367 23.56 -7.47 -15.24
CA GLN A 367 22.19 -7.48 -15.77
C GLN A 367 21.18 -7.87 -14.65
N PRO A 368 19.85 -7.73 -14.84
CA PRO A 368 18.87 -8.17 -13.83
C PRO A 368 19.06 -9.65 -13.48
N VAL A 369 19.34 -9.93 -12.20
CA VAL A 369 19.92 -11.21 -11.78
C VAL A 369 18.95 -12.37 -11.90
N GLU A 370 17.70 -12.17 -11.52
CA GLU A 370 16.65 -13.20 -11.55
C GLU A 370 16.34 -13.61 -12.99
N ARG A 371 16.27 -12.63 -13.89
CA ARG A 371 16.05 -12.87 -15.33
C ARG A 371 17.21 -13.61 -15.96
N ALA A 372 18.45 -13.24 -15.63
CA ALA A 372 19.64 -13.92 -16.14
C ALA A 372 19.70 -15.39 -15.69
N VAL A 373 19.32 -15.69 -14.44
CA VAL A 373 19.22 -17.07 -13.95
C VAL A 373 18.08 -17.82 -14.64
N ALA A 374 16.91 -17.20 -14.82
CA ALA A 374 15.79 -17.81 -15.53
C ALA A 374 16.17 -18.20 -16.97
N GLU A 375 16.81 -17.29 -17.70
CA GLU A 375 17.29 -17.54 -19.07
C GLU A 375 18.37 -18.62 -19.12
N ALA A 376 19.31 -18.65 -18.16
CA ALA A 376 20.38 -19.65 -18.12
C ALA A 376 19.90 -21.06 -17.78
N LEU A 377 18.80 -21.20 -17.02
CA LEU A 377 18.26 -22.49 -16.59
C LEU A 377 17.12 -23.01 -17.47
N ALA A 378 16.46 -22.13 -18.23
CA ALA A 378 15.33 -22.51 -19.07
C ALA A 378 15.76 -23.41 -20.23
N THR A 379 14.97 -24.46 -20.48
CA THR A 379 15.06 -25.28 -21.69
C THR A 379 13.67 -25.43 -22.29
N PRO A 380 13.54 -25.88 -23.56
CA PRO A 380 12.23 -26.08 -24.20
C PRO A 380 11.30 -27.04 -23.44
N THR A 381 11.86 -28.01 -22.70
CA THR A 381 11.10 -29.01 -21.92
C THR A 381 11.03 -28.69 -20.42
N ALA A 382 11.79 -27.69 -19.96
CA ALA A 382 11.82 -27.24 -18.58
C ALA A 382 11.86 -25.70 -18.51
N PRO A 383 10.78 -25.01 -18.92
CA PRO A 383 10.70 -23.55 -18.86
C PRO A 383 10.82 -23.04 -17.42
N VAL A 384 11.43 -21.87 -17.27
CA VAL A 384 11.61 -21.17 -16.00
C VAL A 384 10.87 -19.85 -16.04
N TYR A 385 10.02 -19.62 -15.04
CA TYR A 385 9.21 -18.40 -14.92
C TYR A 385 9.65 -17.61 -13.70
N TYR A 386 9.84 -16.30 -13.88
CA TYR A 386 9.98 -15.37 -12.77
C TYR A 386 8.58 -15.02 -12.26
N VAL A 387 8.22 -15.55 -11.09
CA VAL A 387 6.88 -15.43 -10.51
C VAL A 387 6.85 -14.80 -9.12
N GLU A 388 7.94 -14.92 -8.35
CA GLU A 388 8.03 -14.50 -6.95
C GLU A 388 6.78 -14.97 -6.16
N ASN A 389 6.09 -14.04 -5.51
CA ASN A 389 4.89 -14.33 -4.73
C ASN A 389 3.67 -14.65 -5.60
N SER A 390 3.71 -14.34 -6.90
CA SER A 390 2.51 -14.22 -7.75
C SER A 390 1.86 -15.55 -8.10
N LEU A 391 2.62 -16.63 -8.30
CA LEU A 391 2.04 -17.89 -8.75
C LEU A 391 1.25 -18.59 -7.64
N LEU A 392 1.88 -18.85 -6.48
CA LEU A 392 1.21 -19.56 -5.39
C LEU A 392 0.07 -18.74 -4.77
N THR A 393 0.26 -17.42 -4.64
CA THR A 393 -0.85 -16.54 -4.20
C THR A 393 -1.93 -16.44 -5.28
N GLY A 394 -1.58 -16.41 -6.56
CA GLY A 394 -2.54 -16.43 -7.67
C GLY A 394 -3.38 -17.71 -7.69
N LEU A 395 -2.75 -18.88 -7.59
CA LEU A 395 -3.45 -20.18 -7.47
C LEU A 395 -4.39 -20.21 -6.27
N PHE A 396 -3.93 -19.69 -5.13
CA PHE A 396 -4.77 -19.52 -3.94
C PHE A 396 -5.97 -18.61 -4.24
N GLY A 397 -5.73 -17.42 -4.79
CA GLY A 397 -6.77 -16.45 -5.11
C GLY A 397 -7.83 -16.99 -6.09
N LEU A 398 -7.41 -17.79 -7.08
CA LEU A 398 -8.30 -18.40 -8.07
C LEU A 398 -9.16 -19.53 -7.47
N LEU A 399 -8.60 -20.38 -6.61
CA LEU A 399 -9.35 -21.45 -5.95
C LEU A 399 -10.29 -20.90 -4.87
N PHE A 400 -9.80 -19.93 -4.08
CA PHE A 400 -10.51 -19.33 -2.95
C PHE A 400 -11.32 -18.08 -3.32
N TRP A 401 -11.51 -17.79 -4.62
CA TRP A 401 -12.31 -16.66 -5.07
C TRP A 401 -13.68 -16.53 -4.37
N PRO A 402 -14.51 -17.60 -4.23
CA PRO A 402 -15.79 -17.51 -3.52
C PRO A 402 -15.64 -17.23 -2.02
N VAL A 403 -14.52 -17.63 -1.41
CA VAL A 403 -14.20 -17.35 0.00
C VAL A 403 -13.84 -15.87 0.16
N ILE A 404 -12.93 -15.37 -0.69
CA ILE A 404 -12.42 -14.00 -0.63
C ILE A 404 -13.56 -13.00 -0.85
N PHE A 405 -14.45 -13.26 -1.81
CA PHE A 405 -15.55 -12.37 -2.19
C PHE A 405 -16.91 -12.74 -1.57
N LYS A 406 -16.91 -13.53 -0.50
CA LYS A 406 -18.14 -13.84 0.25
C LYS A 406 -18.76 -12.56 0.84
N PRO A 407 -20.06 -12.28 0.60
CA PRO A 407 -20.73 -11.05 1.04
C PRO A 407 -21.06 -11.09 2.54
N LEU A 408 -20.04 -11.04 3.41
CA LEU A 408 -20.24 -10.95 4.85
C LEU A 408 -20.49 -9.48 5.28
N PRO A 409 -21.31 -9.25 6.34
CA PRO A 409 -21.52 -7.91 6.89
C PRO A 409 -20.19 -7.21 7.24
N GLY A 410 -20.00 -6.00 6.74
CA GLY A 410 -18.80 -5.20 6.95
C GLY A 410 -17.54 -5.63 6.16
N ALA A 411 -17.59 -6.73 5.40
CA ALA A 411 -16.48 -7.13 4.52
C ALA A 411 -16.44 -6.30 3.24
N PHE A 412 -17.62 -5.97 2.69
CA PHE A 412 -17.81 -5.15 1.50
C PHE A 412 -18.92 -4.13 1.76
N PHE A 413 -18.70 -2.87 1.41
CA PHE A 413 -19.62 -1.76 1.68
C PHE A 413 -19.62 -0.66 0.60
N HIS A 414 -18.85 -0.83 -0.47
CA HIS A 414 -18.94 -0.04 -1.70
C HIS A 414 -18.51 -0.87 -2.93
N PRO A 415 -18.74 -0.43 -4.17
CA PRO A 415 -18.41 -1.21 -5.38
C PRO A 415 -16.90 -1.39 -5.63
N PHE A 416 -16.06 -0.46 -5.15
CA PHE A 416 -14.62 -0.39 -5.47
C PHE A 416 -13.69 -1.21 -4.54
N HIS A 417 -14.10 -2.42 -4.14
CA HIS A 417 -13.28 -3.29 -3.28
C HIS A 417 -12.43 -4.25 -4.11
N SER A 418 -11.10 -4.14 -3.99
CA SER A 418 -10.19 -5.16 -4.54
C SER A 418 -10.21 -6.47 -3.73
N GLY A 419 -10.61 -6.41 -2.46
CA GLY A 419 -10.77 -7.54 -1.55
C GLY A 419 -11.49 -7.09 -0.28
N PRO A 420 -11.85 -8.01 0.62
CA PRO A 420 -12.69 -7.69 1.76
C PRO A 420 -11.94 -6.89 2.84
N ALA A 421 -12.63 -6.00 3.53
CA ALA A 421 -12.04 -5.14 4.57
C ALA A 421 -11.57 -5.91 5.81
N ASP A 422 -12.05 -7.14 6.01
CA ASP A 422 -11.65 -8.04 7.09
C ASP A 422 -10.53 -9.02 6.71
N LEU A 423 -9.96 -8.94 5.49
CA LEU A 423 -8.99 -9.91 4.96
C LEU A 423 -7.83 -10.28 5.90
N TYR A 424 -7.34 -9.32 6.69
CA TYR A 424 -6.22 -9.50 7.61
C TYR A 424 -6.63 -9.48 9.08
N ARG A 425 -7.91 -9.72 9.38
CA ARG A 425 -8.41 -9.88 10.75
C ARG A 425 -8.36 -11.37 11.14
N GLU A 426 -8.15 -11.63 12.42
CA GLU A 426 -8.04 -12.98 13.00
C GLU A 426 -9.30 -13.83 12.77
N ASP A 427 -10.46 -13.19 12.61
CA ASP A 427 -11.74 -13.84 12.37
C ASP A 427 -12.07 -14.08 10.89
N PHE A 428 -11.19 -13.69 9.94
CA PHE A 428 -11.41 -13.92 8.51
C PHE A 428 -11.64 -15.40 8.19
N VAL A 429 -10.75 -16.27 8.71
CA VAL A 429 -10.79 -17.72 8.52
C VAL A 429 -11.98 -18.35 9.27
N PRO A 430 -12.17 -18.13 10.58
CA PRO A 430 -13.34 -18.65 11.31
C PRO A 430 -14.68 -18.34 10.65
N GLN A 431 -14.88 -17.11 10.15
CA GLN A 431 -16.15 -16.72 9.50
C GLN A 431 -16.40 -17.39 8.14
N ARG A 432 -15.36 -17.98 7.54
CA ARG A 432 -15.39 -18.59 6.20
C ARG A 432 -14.96 -20.06 6.22
N GLN A 433 -14.90 -20.69 7.39
CA GLN A 433 -14.30 -22.02 7.57
C GLN A 433 -14.97 -23.09 6.68
N ALA A 434 -16.30 -23.07 6.57
CA ALA A 434 -17.03 -24.02 5.74
C ALA A 434 -16.66 -23.90 4.25
N ASP A 435 -16.59 -22.68 3.72
CA ASP A 435 -16.24 -22.43 2.32
C ASP A 435 -14.76 -22.72 2.04
N ILE A 436 -13.88 -22.43 3.01
CA ILE A 436 -12.47 -22.79 2.98
C ILE A 436 -12.30 -24.31 2.87
N ASN A 437 -13.01 -25.06 3.72
CA ASN A 437 -12.97 -26.52 3.70
C ASN A 437 -13.49 -27.07 2.36
N ALA A 438 -14.54 -26.47 1.80
CA ALA A 438 -15.07 -26.85 0.49
C ALA A 438 -14.09 -26.57 -0.66
N CYS A 439 -13.34 -25.46 -0.62
CA CYS A 439 -12.29 -25.17 -1.58
C CYS A 439 -11.13 -26.18 -1.47
N LEU A 440 -10.69 -26.47 -0.25
CA LEU A 440 -9.62 -27.43 0.02
C LEU A 440 -10.00 -28.86 -0.39
N ALA A 441 -11.25 -29.28 -0.22
CA ALA A 441 -11.73 -30.61 -0.62
C ALA A 441 -11.56 -30.89 -2.13
N GLN A 442 -11.57 -29.84 -2.97
CA GLN A 442 -11.34 -30.00 -4.42
C GLN A 442 -9.91 -30.46 -4.75
N LEU A 443 -8.96 -30.33 -3.83
CA LEU A 443 -7.61 -30.85 -3.99
C LEU A 443 -7.56 -32.38 -3.83
N ASP A 444 -8.55 -32.98 -3.15
CA ASP A 444 -8.61 -34.42 -2.91
C ASP A 444 -9.17 -35.18 -4.11
N ASP A 445 -10.11 -34.59 -4.84
CA ASP A 445 -10.79 -35.20 -5.99
C ASP A 445 -10.33 -34.64 -7.36
N GLY A 446 -9.41 -33.68 -7.37
CA GLY A 446 -8.81 -33.12 -8.58
C GLY A 446 -9.61 -32.03 -9.28
N ARG A 447 -10.83 -31.70 -8.81
CA ARG A 447 -11.68 -30.65 -9.42
C ARG A 447 -11.07 -29.25 -9.36
N TYR A 448 -10.11 -29.04 -8.47
CA TYR A 448 -9.44 -27.74 -8.31
C TYR A 448 -8.85 -27.19 -9.61
N LYS A 449 -8.38 -28.05 -10.52
CA LYS A 449 -7.77 -27.65 -11.79
C LYS A 449 -8.78 -26.93 -12.69
N GLU A 450 -9.95 -27.55 -12.88
CA GLU A 450 -11.03 -26.97 -13.68
C GLU A 450 -11.59 -25.71 -13.01
N THR A 451 -11.77 -25.72 -11.69
CA THR A 451 -12.22 -24.55 -10.95
C THR A 451 -11.27 -23.37 -11.13
N ILE A 452 -9.95 -23.58 -11.00
CA ILE A 452 -8.94 -22.53 -11.16
C ILE A 452 -8.96 -21.95 -12.58
N LEU A 453 -8.99 -22.79 -13.62
CA LEU A 453 -9.05 -22.33 -15.02
C LEU A 453 -10.36 -21.58 -15.31
N ARG A 454 -11.50 -22.13 -14.88
CA ARG A 454 -12.81 -21.46 -15.03
C ARG A 454 -12.82 -20.10 -14.33
N THR A 455 -12.31 -20.01 -13.10
CA THR A 455 -12.21 -18.74 -12.38
C THR A 455 -11.29 -17.78 -13.14
N TRP A 456 -10.15 -18.24 -13.66
CA TRP A 456 -9.23 -17.39 -14.42
C TRP A 456 -9.91 -16.76 -15.63
N HIS A 457 -10.61 -17.56 -16.46
CA HIS A 457 -11.35 -17.05 -17.61
C HIS A 457 -12.49 -16.10 -17.23
N ALA A 458 -13.26 -16.43 -16.19
CA ALA A 458 -14.42 -15.65 -15.79
C ALA A 458 -14.04 -14.32 -15.12
N LYS A 459 -12.87 -14.27 -14.45
CA LYS A 459 -12.48 -13.18 -13.54
C LYS A 459 -11.28 -12.37 -14.03
N GLN A 460 -10.74 -12.69 -15.21
CA GLN A 460 -9.59 -12.00 -15.78
C GLN A 460 -9.76 -10.46 -15.76
N GLY A 461 -8.75 -9.79 -15.20
CA GLY A 461 -8.71 -8.33 -15.10
C GLY A 461 -9.48 -7.74 -13.90
N ILE A 462 -10.16 -8.55 -13.10
CA ILE A 462 -10.82 -8.09 -11.87
C ILE A 462 -9.78 -7.93 -10.74
N ALA A 463 -9.74 -6.77 -10.10
CA ALA A 463 -8.87 -6.47 -8.97
C ALA A 463 -8.99 -7.54 -7.87
N SER A 464 -7.85 -8.03 -7.40
CA SER A 464 -7.74 -9.09 -6.40
C SER A 464 -6.53 -8.85 -5.51
N PRO A 465 -6.58 -9.18 -4.20
CA PRO A 465 -5.41 -9.07 -3.32
C PRO A 465 -4.34 -10.13 -3.58
N PHE A 466 -4.64 -11.18 -4.36
CA PHE A 466 -3.75 -12.31 -4.56
C PHE A 466 -3.43 -12.63 -6.03
N VAL A 467 -4.30 -12.26 -6.98
CA VAL A 467 -4.09 -12.62 -8.40
C VAL A 467 -3.42 -11.47 -9.16
N HIS A 468 -2.19 -11.70 -9.61
CA HIS A 468 -1.45 -10.80 -10.49
C HIS A 468 -1.63 -11.19 -11.96
N TRP A 469 -2.69 -10.69 -12.60
CA TRP A 469 -3.09 -11.09 -13.96
C TRP A 469 -2.02 -10.94 -15.03
N GLY A 470 -1.13 -9.95 -14.90
CA GLY A 470 -0.03 -9.73 -15.84
C GLY A 470 1.09 -10.77 -15.76
N ILE A 471 1.17 -11.53 -14.65
CA ILE A 471 2.19 -12.57 -14.43
C ILE A 471 1.57 -13.96 -14.57
N VAL A 472 0.37 -14.17 -14.01
CA VAL A 472 -0.33 -15.46 -14.02
C VAL A 472 -1.05 -15.64 -15.36
N SER A 473 -0.28 -15.96 -16.41
CA SER A 473 -0.83 -16.30 -17.73
C SER A 473 -1.51 -17.67 -17.73
N GLU A 474 -2.38 -17.91 -18.70
CA GLU A 474 -3.04 -19.20 -18.89
C GLU A 474 -2.04 -20.34 -19.12
N GLU A 475 -0.98 -20.09 -19.90
CA GLU A 475 0.09 -21.05 -20.16
C GLU A 475 0.81 -21.48 -18.88
N LEU A 476 1.26 -20.49 -18.09
CA LEU A 476 1.88 -20.72 -16.79
C LEU A 476 0.95 -21.50 -15.87
N LEU A 477 -0.34 -21.14 -15.85
CA LEU A 477 -1.36 -21.79 -15.03
C LEU A 477 -1.54 -23.26 -15.43
N ALA A 478 -1.68 -23.56 -16.72
CA ALA A 478 -1.84 -24.91 -17.23
C ALA A 478 -0.64 -25.80 -16.89
N LEU A 479 0.59 -25.30 -17.09
CA LEU A 479 1.81 -26.02 -16.72
C LEU A 479 1.92 -26.22 -15.20
N ALA A 480 1.63 -25.18 -14.41
CA ALA A 480 1.67 -25.26 -12.96
C ALA A 480 0.69 -26.33 -12.43
N LEU A 481 -0.53 -26.41 -12.98
CA LEU A 481 -1.54 -27.42 -12.60
C LEU A 481 -1.19 -28.84 -13.06
N LYS A 482 -0.33 -29.01 -14.08
CA LYS A 482 0.23 -30.32 -14.49
C LYS A 482 1.38 -30.75 -13.57
N CYS A 483 2.18 -29.81 -13.09
CA CYS A 483 3.42 -30.08 -12.36
C CYS A 483 3.30 -30.08 -10.84
N LEU A 484 2.47 -29.20 -10.25
CA LEU A 484 2.36 -29.02 -8.80
C LEU A 484 1.44 -30.08 -8.18
N PRO A 485 1.94 -30.88 -7.21
CA PRO A 485 1.11 -31.85 -6.50
C PRO A 485 0.00 -31.18 -5.66
N PRO A 486 -1.21 -31.75 -5.58
CA PRO A 486 -2.30 -31.20 -4.77
C PRO A 486 -1.96 -31.13 -3.27
N ALA A 487 -1.17 -32.08 -2.77
CA ALA A 487 -0.69 -32.07 -1.38
C ALA A 487 0.21 -30.85 -1.08
N HIS A 488 1.05 -30.44 -2.04
CA HIS A 488 1.91 -29.27 -1.88
C HIS A 488 1.08 -27.98 -1.92
N LEU A 489 0.11 -27.90 -2.84
CA LEU A 489 -0.85 -26.80 -2.90
C LEU A 489 -1.64 -26.67 -1.59
N ARG A 490 -2.15 -27.78 -1.05
CA ARG A 490 -2.85 -27.81 0.25
C ARG A 490 -1.99 -27.22 1.37
N ALA A 491 -0.75 -27.70 1.51
CA ALA A 491 0.16 -27.22 2.55
C ALA A 491 0.46 -25.71 2.41
N CYS A 492 0.76 -25.24 1.19
CA CYS A 492 0.97 -23.82 0.93
C CYS A 492 -0.28 -22.97 1.23
N PHE A 493 -1.47 -23.42 0.83
CA PHE A 493 -2.71 -22.69 1.07
C PHE A 493 -3.08 -22.64 2.54
N MET A 494 -2.88 -23.74 3.30
CA MET A 494 -3.04 -23.72 4.75
C MET A 494 -2.09 -22.73 5.41
N ARG A 495 -0.80 -22.74 5.04
CA ARG A 495 0.16 -21.76 5.54
C ARG A 495 -0.25 -20.32 5.22
N LEU A 496 -0.79 -20.05 4.03
CA LEU A 496 -1.34 -18.74 3.69
C LEU A 496 -2.52 -18.38 4.61
N LEU A 497 -3.46 -19.31 4.84
CA LEU A 497 -4.63 -19.09 5.70
C LEU A 497 -4.26 -18.87 7.17
N ASP A 498 -3.19 -19.49 7.66
CA ASP A 498 -2.71 -19.30 9.04
C ASP A 498 -2.34 -17.83 9.31
N ASP A 499 -1.76 -17.13 8.32
CA ASP A 499 -1.45 -15.70 8.41
C ASP A 499 -1.33 -15.06 7.01
N LEU A 500 -2.46 -14.65 6.43
CA LEU A 500 -2.52 -14.11 5.07
C LEU A 500 -1.67 -12.85 4.89
N LYS A 501 -1.48 -12.08 5.96
CA LYS A 501 -0.74 -10.82 5.89
C LYS A 501 0.76 -11.05 5.79
N HIS A 502 1.29 -11.96 6.62
CA HIS A 502 2.73 -12.17 6.74
C HIS A 502 3.26 -13.32 5.87
N ASN A 503 2.41 -14.28 5.46
CA ASN A 503 2.83 -15.42 4.65
C ASN A 503 2.66 -15.21 3.14
N ARG A 504 1.97 -14.15 2.69
CA ARG A 504 1.83 -13.84 1.25
C ARG A 504 3.12 -13.37 0.55
N ALA A 505 4.22 -13.16 1.29
CA ALA A 505 5.47 -12.63 0.77
C ALA A 505 6.68 -13.46 1.21
N GLY A 506 7.73 -13.46 0.39
CA GLY A 506 8.97 -14.22 0.61
C GLY A 506 8.96 -15.60 -0.05
N LEU A 507 8.10 -15.81 -1.04
CA LEU A 507 8.15 -16.97 -1.91
C LEU A 507 9.34 -16.86 -2.88
N PRO A 508 9.90 -17.98 -3.36
CA PRO A 508 11.07 -17.97 -4.24
C PRO A 508 10.83 -17.22 -5.55
N ASP A 509 11.86 -16.55 -6.04
CA ASP A 509 11.79 -15.72 -7.26
C ASP A 509 11.30 -16.54 -8.47
N LEU A 510 11.90 -17.71 -8.70
CA LEU A 510 11.67 -18.48 -9.92
C LEU A 510 10.95 -19.81 -9.63
N ILE A 511 10.23 -20.29 -10.64
CA ILE A 511 9.75 -21.66 -10.71
C ILE A 511 10.12 -22.28 -12.06
N GLN A 512 10.78 -23.43 -12.01
CA GLN A 512 11.01 -24.28 -13.17
C GLN A 512 9.94 -25.36 -13.22
N LEU A 513 9.31 -25.55 -14.38
CA LEU A 513 8.23 -26.51 -14.59
C LEU A 513 8.67 -27.58 -15.59
N MET A 514 8.68 -28.85 -15.18
CA MET A 514 9.16 -30.00 -15.96
C MET A 514 8.00 -31.00 -16.13
N PRO A 515 7.04 -30.73 -17.04
CA PRO A 515 5.79 -31.48 -17.13
C PRO A 515 5.98 -32.95 -17.52
N ASP A 516 7.08 -33.26 -18.19
CA ASP A 516 7.41 -34.60 -18.70
C ASP A 516 8.58 -35.24 -17.93
N ALA A 517 8.87 -34.74 -16.72
CA ALA A 517 9.90 -35.31 -15.85
C ALA A 517 9.64 -36.81 -15.59
N PRO A 518 10.69 -37.64 -15.56
CA PRO A 518 10.58 -39.07 -15.27
C PRO A 518 9.82 -39.36 -13.97
N PRO A 519 9.22 -40.56 -13.84
CA PRO A 519 8.63 -40.98 -12.57
C PRO A 519 9.67 -40.90 -11.43
N ARG A 520 9.26 -40.36 -10.28
CA ARG A 520 10.09 -40.12 -9.07
C ARG A 520 11.02 -38.91 -9.15
N GLU A 521 11.14 -38.24 -10.29
CA GLU A 521 11.79 -36.94 -10.38
C GLU A 521 10.77 -35.81 -10.12
N PRO A 522 11.22 -34.68 -9.54
CA PRO A 522 10.33 -33.56 -9.29
C PRO A 522 9.90 -32.90 -10.60
N ARG A 523 8.57 -32.75 -10.79
CA ARG A 523 7.99 -32.04 -11.95
C ARG A 523 8.06 -30.52 -11.85
N TYR A 524 8.51 -29.99 -10.73
CA TYR A 524 8.75 -28.57 -10.55
C TYR A 524 9.90 -28.34 -9.58
N LYS A 525 10.47 -27.15 -9.63
CA LYS A 525 11.49 -26.69 -8.69
C LYS A 525 11.34 -25.20 -8.47
N MET A 526 11.36 -24.78 -7.20
CA MET A 526 11.38 -23.36 -6.84
C MET A 526 12.82 -22.92 -6.58
N ILE A 527 13.19 -21.73 -7.05
CA ILE A 527 14.58 -21.25 -6.98
C ILE A 527 14.58 -19.81 -6.47
N GLU A 528 15.22 -19.60 -5.34
CA GLU A 528 15.48 -18.27 -4.78
C GLU A 528 16.84 -17.78 -5.27
N VAL A 529 16.88 -16.61 -5.91
CA VAL A 529 18.08 -16.07 -6.54
C VAL A 529 18.73 -15.03 -5.62
N LYS A 530 20.05 -15.10 -5.51
CA LYS A 530 20.85 -14.15 -4.75
C LYS A 530 21.98 -13.58 -5.58
N GLY A 531 21.87 -12.29 -5.89
CA GLY A 531 22.94 -11.54 -6.52
C GLY A 531 24.18 -11.37 -5.62
N PRO A 532 25.29 -10.84 -6.17
CA PRO A 532 26.51 -10.63 -5.40
C PRO A 532 26.27 -9.73 -4.18
N GLY A 533 26.57 -10.26 -2.99
CA GLY A 533 26.41 -9.56 -1.72
C GLY A 533 25.00 -9.62 -1.12
N ASP A 534 24.01 -10.19 -1.81
CA ASP A 534 22.65 -10.33 -1.28
C ASP A 534 22.53 -11.54 -0.32
N ARG A 535 21.60 -11.45 0.63
CA ARG A 535 21.32 -12.47 1.64
C ARG A 535 19.83 -12.77 1.71
N LEU A 536 19.50 -14.02 2.03
CA LEU A 536 18.12 -14.43 2.31
C LEU A 536 17.49 -13.58 3.42
N GLN A 537 16.36 -12.96 3.09
CA GLN A 537 15.50 -12.24 4.04
C GLN A 537 14.80 -13.22 5.00
N ASP A 538 14.30 -12.70 6.11
CA ASP A 538 13.70 -13.53 7.17
C ASP A 538 12.44 -14.27 6.71
N ASN A 539 11.57 -13.64 5.93
CA ASN A 539 10.39 -14.27 5.34
C ASN A 539 10.75 -15.36 4.31
N GLN A 540 11.76 -15.12 3.47
CA GLN A 540 12.28 -16.12 2.52
C GLN A 540 12.79 -17.36 3.24
N ARG A 541 13.58 -17.18 4.32
CA ARG A 541 14.05 -18.30 5.15
C ARG A 541 12.91 -19.12 5.74
N ARG A 542 11.82 -18.48 6.18
CA ARG A 542 10.65 -19.19 6.71
C ARG A 542 9.94 -20.02 5.63
N TRP A 543 9.80 -19.49 4.42
CA TRP A 543 9.22 -20.25 3.30
C TRP A 543 10.12 -21.41 2.85
N ILE A 544 11.43 -21.20 2.74
CA ILE A 544 12.39 -22.26 2.39
C ILE A 544 12.37 -23.36 3.46
N ASP A 545 12.40 -22.99 4.74
CA ASP A 545 12.31 -23.96 5.84
C ASP A 545 10.98 -24.75 5.80
N PHE A 546 9.87 -24.08 5.51
CA PHE A 546 8.58 -24.72 5.30
C PHE A 546 8.60 -25.72 4.14
N PHE A 547 9.20 -25.35 3.00
CA PHE A 547 9.33 -26.24 1.84
C PHE A 547 10.18 -27.47 2.16
N CYS A 548 11.32 -27.31 2.83
CA CYS A 548 12.16 -28.42 3.26
C CYS A 548 11.39 -29.41 4.15
N ARG A 549 10.64 -28.90 5.14
CA ARG A 549 9.83 -29.73 6.06
C ARG A 549 8.76 -30.56 5.34
N HIS A 550 8.25 -30.05 4.22
CA HIS A 550 7.24 -30.72 3.40
C HIS A 550 7.84 -31.48 2.21
N SER A 551 9.18 -31.62 2.16
CA SER A 551 9.89 -32.26 1.05
C SER A 551 9.54 -31.64 -0.32
N MET A 552 9.29 -30.33 -0.36
CA MET A 552 9.04 -29.59 -1.58
C MET A 552 10.36 -29.18 -2.24
N PRO A 553 10.52 -29.34 -3.58
CA PRO A 553 11.76 -28.99 -4.27
C PRO A 553 12.03 -27.48 -4.24
N VAL A 554 13.01 -27.05 -3.44
CA VAL A 554 13.47 -25.68 -3.33
C VAL A 554 15.00 -25.60 -3.33
N GLU A 555 15.55 -24.60 -4.02
CA GLU A 555 16.99 -24.36 -4.12
C GLU A 555 17.31 -22.86 -3.95
N VAL A 556 18.56 -22.57 -3.59
CA VAL A 556 19.10 -21.20 -3.52
C VAL A 556 20.24 -21.06 -4.52
N CYS A 557 20.08 -20.17 -5.50
CA CYS A 557 21.05 -19.90 -6.55
C CYS A 557 21.80 -18.60 -6.26
N HIS A 558 23.09 -18.67 -5.97
CA HIS A 558 23.95 -17.49 -5.87
C HIS A 558 24.58 -17.15 -7.22
N VAL A 559 24.52 -15.89 -7.63
CA VAL A 559 25.13 -15.43 -8.89
C VAL A 559 26.47 -14.75 -8.62
N ARG A 560 27.46 -15.10 -9.44
CA ARG A 560 28.72 -14.38 -9.59
C ARG A 560 28.84 -13.87 -11.02
N TRP A 561 29.07 -12.58 -11.17
CA TRP A 561 29.32 -12.01 -12.50
C TRP A 561 30.71 -12.42 -12.97
N GLN A 562 30.77 -12.94 -14.21
CA GLN A 562 32.03 -13.09 -14.90
C GLN A 562 32.56 -11.69 -15.25
N PRO A 563 33.87 -11.44 -15.11
CA PRO A 563 34.47 -10.21 -15.62
C PRO A 563 34.22 -10.12 -17.12
N ALA A 564 33.89 -8.93 -17.62
CA ALA A 564 33.82 -8.71 -19.06
C ALA A 564 35.17 -9.08 -19.69
N PRO A 565 35.20 -9.74 -20.86
CA PRO A 565 36.46 -10.01 -21.54
C PRO A 565 37.20 -8.68 -21.76
N GLU A 566 38.50 -8.66 -21.41
CA GLU A 566 39.33 -7.49 -21.67
C GLU A 566 39.38 -7.21 -23.19
N PRO A 567 39.42 -5.94 -23.62
CA PRO A 567 39.48 -5.58 -25.03
C PRO A 567 40.70 -6.13 -25.80
N GLU A 568 41.67 -6.75 -25.12
CA GLU A 568 42.78 -7.46 -25.78
C GLU A 568 42.40 -8.81 -26.40
N GLU A 569 41.39 -9.52 -25.87
CA GLU A 569 40.96 -10.79 -26.46
C GLU A 569 40.14 -10.59 -27.74
N ILE A 570 39.34 -9.53 -27.81
CA ILE A 570 38.62 -9.13 -29.03
C ILE A 570 39.62 -8.74 -30.13
N LYS A 571 40.71 -8.04 -29.78
CA LYS A 571 41.81 -7.76 -30.74
C LYS A 571 42.56 -9.02 -31.18
N LYS A 572 42.73 -10.01 -30.30
CA LYS A 572 43.35 -11.30 -30.67
C LYS A 572 42.45 -12.14 -31.59
N GLU A 573 41.14 -12.14 -31.38
CA GLU A 573 40.19 -12.82 -32.28
C GLU A 573 40.02 -12.08 -33.62
N GLU A 574 39.95 -10.74 -33.62
CA GLU A 574 39.93 -9.96 -34.87
C GLU A 574 41.24 -10.08 -35.65
N SER A 575 42.40 -10.16 -34.97
CA SER A 575 43.70 -10.38 -35.62
C SER A 575 43.86 -11.81 -36.14
N LYS A 576 43.27 -12.82 -35.49
CA LYS A 576 43.21 -14.20 -35.99
C LYS A 576 42.27 -14.35 -37.19
N GLN A 577 41.10 -13.70 -37.18
CA GLN A 577 40.19 -13.67 -38.34
C GLN A 577 40.75 -12.87 -39.53
N LYS A 578 41.56 -11.83 -39.27
CA LYS A 578 42.28 -11.11 -40.35
C LYS A 578 43.42 -11.95 -40.92
N LYS A 579 44.15 -12.72 -40.11
CA LYS A 579 45.20 -13.63 -40.59
C LYS A 579 44.64 -14.80 -41.40
N SER A 580 43.53 -15.41 -40.99
CA SER A 580 42.94 -16.52 -41.75
C SER A 580 42.39 -16.08 -43.11
N LYS A 581 41.84 -14.86 -43.22
CA LYS A 581 41.41 -14.29 -44.51
C LYS A 581 42.57 -13.89 -45.43
N GLN A 582 43.78 -13.79 -44.92
CA GLN A 582 44.96 -13.43 -45.70
C GLN A 582 45.71 -14.66 -46.22
N GLU A 583 45.59 -15.81 -45.54
CA GLU A 583 46.11 -17.11 -45.99
C GLU A 583 45.20 -17.80 -47.04
N ASP A 584 43.91 -17.45 -47.13
CA ASP A 584 43.00 -17.94 -48.18
C ASP A 584 43.04 -17.11 -49.49
N ALA A 585 43.91 -16.08 -49.56
CA ALA A 585 44.02 -15.15 -50.71
C ALA A 585 45.40 -15.17 -51.40
N GLU A 586 46.30 -16.06 -50.98
CA GLU A 586 47.50 -16.49 -51.71
C GLU A 586 47.29 -17.93 -52.21
#